data_AF-A0A6F8TGP4-F1
#
_entry.id   AF-A0A6F8TGP4-F1
#
_cell.length_a   1.000
_cell.length_b   1.000
_cell.length_c   1.000
_cell.angle_alpha   90.00
_cell.angle_beta   90.00
_cell.angle_gamma   90.00
#
_symmetry.space_group_name_H-M   'P 1'
#
loop_
_entity.id
_entity.type
_entity.pdbx_description
1 polymer ?
#
loop_
_entity_poly.entity_id
_entity_poly.type
_entity_poly.pdbx_seq_one_letter_code
_entity_poly.pdbx_strand_id
1 'polypeptide(L)'
;MHMHAGMVRQLMNFYLNETNHYYFFTTHSNHLLDMADESDQVIIQKFVKQPKSENPKEFEFKIYRCDRDRDLLASLGVKPSSVYLANCTIWVEGITDRLYITKYMEKYLSELENSDLEQYKKYRRFMPNYHYTFVEYAGSNLTHWSFSDDYADHLEDKGLSAKAVASEMLLIADGDIQGKADRVRILKSELNKENYYILECKETENTLPKSSIVRVAKVRFPRMKPETKKSYDISLIDSITDENYFDHANYGIGKLIDSKIKKPSSTTKKLHLQMVMVWGL
;
A
#
# COMPACT_ATOMS: atom_id res chain seq x y z
N MET A 1 8.13 27.47 -25.44
CA MET A 1 8.00 26.74 -26.73
C MET A 1 6.82 25.79 -26.62
N HIS A 2 5.84 25.89 -27.53
CA HIS A 2 4.64 25.05 -27.55
C HIS A 2 4.72 24.04 -28.71
N MET A 3 5.65 23.09 -28.61
CA MET A 3 5.77 22.00 -29.58
C MET A 3 5.15 20.74 -28.98
N HIS A 4 4.48 19.95 -29.84
CA HIS A 4 3.98 18.64 -29.45
C HIS A 4 5.15 17.74 -29.00
N ALA A 5 4.92 16.90 -27.98
CA ALA A 5 5.95 16.04 -27.39
C ALA A 5 6.77 15.26 -28.43
N GLY A 6 6.09 14.66 -29.41
CA GLY A 6 6.74 13.92 -30.50
C GLY A 6 7.65 14.78 -31.38
N MET A 7 7.29 16.05 -31.63
CA MET A 7 8.11 16.96 -32.44
C MET A 7 9.36 17.41 -31.68
N VAL A 8 9.23 17.68 -30.37
CA VAL A 8 10.40 18.02 -29.53
C VAL A 8 11.39 16.86 -29.56
N ARG A 9 10.90 15.63 -29.43
CA ARG A 9 11.73 14.43 -29.46
C ARG A 9 12.43 14.22 -30.81
N GLN A 10 11.70 14.40 -31.92
CA GLN A 10 12.29 14.33 -33.26
C GLN A 10 13.38 15.39 -33.48
N LEU A 11 13.15 16.61 -33.00
CA LEU A 11 14.13 17.69 -33.08
C LEU A 11 15.39 17.38 -32.27
N MET A 12 15.24 16.83 -31.06
CA MET A 12 16.40 16.45 -30.24
C MET A 12 17.18 15.29 -30.86
N ASN A 13 16.49 14.31 -31.46
CA ASN A 13 17.15 13.24 -32.22
C ASN A 13 17.90 13.77 -33.44
N PHE A 14 17.36 14.77 -34.12
CA PHE A 14 18.07 15.46 -35.21
C PHE A 14 19.36 16.12 -34.70
N TYR A 15 19.30 16.85 -33.58
CA TYR A 15 20.51 17.45 -32.99
C TYR A 15 21.55 16.41 -32.60
N LEU A 16 21.14 15.27 -32.04
CA LEU A 16 22.05 14.21 -31.62
C LEU A 16 22.71 13.47 -32.80
N ASN A 17 21.96 13.21 -33.86
CA ASN A 17 22.40 12.28 -34.92
C ASN A 17 22.93 12.98 -36.18
N GLU A 18 22.44 14.18 -36.48
CA GLU A 18 22.70 14.85 -37.77
C GLU A 18 23.67 16.04 -37.65
N THR A 19 24.09 16.39 -36.43
CA THR A 19 24.97 17.54 -36.19
C THR A 19 26.08 17.21 -35.22
N ASN A 20 27.25 17.85 -35.37
CA ASN A 20 28.41 17.65 -34.51
C ASN A 20 28.66 18.88 -33.62
N HIS A 21 27.67 19.23 -32.80
CA HIS A 21 27.70 20.39 -31.92
C HIS A 21 27.20 20.05 -30.51
N TYR A 22 27.65 20.81 -29.51
CA TYR A 22 27.12 20.73 -28.17
C TYR A 22 25.95 21.71 -28.01
N TYR A 23 24.81 21.19 -27.57
CA TYR A 23 23.61 21.97 -27.33
C TYR A 23 23.29 22.05 -25.84
N PHE A 24 22.89 23.25 -25.39
CA PHE A 24 22.42 23.48 -24.03
C PHE A 24 20.99 24.01 -24.09
N PHE A 25 20.06 23.30 -23.44
CA PHE A 25 18.65 23.66 -23.41
C PHE A 25 18.16 23.79 -21.96
N THR A 26 17.28 24.77 -21.73
CA THR A 26 16.48 24.83 -20.51
C THR A 26 15.05 24.41 -20.85
N THR A 27 14.48 23.45 -20.12
CA THR A 27 13.15 22.90 -20.40
C THR A 27 12.34 22.66 -19.14
N HIS A 28 11.03 22.84 -19.24
CA HIS A 28 10.04 22.37 -18.25
C HIS A 28 9.29 21.12 -18.75
N SER A 29 9.67 20.58 -19.91
CA SER A 29 9.04 19.40 -20.50
C SER A 29 9.67 18.13 -19.96
N ASN A 30 8.84 17.25 -19.41
CA ASN A 30 9.26 15.91 -18.96
C ASN A 30 9.50 14.93 -20.13
N HIS A 31 9.05 15.26 -21.34
CA HIS A 31 9.20 14.40 -22.53
C HIS A 31 10.64 14.16 -22.98
N LEU A 32 11.59 14.92 -22.41
CA LEU A 32 13.01 14.82 -22.71
C LEU A 32 13.78 14.01 -21.66
N LEU A 33 13.14 13.59 -20.56
CA LEU A 33 13.81 12.85 -19.49
C LEU A 33 14.30 11.49 -19.98
N ASP A 34 13.46 10.78 -20.72
CA ASP A 34 13.78 9.46 -21.26
C ASP A 34 14.96 9.49 -22.24
N MET A 35 15.30 10.66 -22.80
CA MET A 35 16.43 10.79 -23.72
C MET A 35 17.78 10.59 -23.04
N ALA A 36 17.89 10.86 -21.73
CA ALA A 36 19.10 10.56 -20.96
C ALA A 36 19.32 9.05 -20.76
N ASP A 37 18.25 8.26 -20.80
CA ASP A 37 18.33 6.79 -20.77
C ASP A 37 18.61 6.19 -22.15
N GLU A 38 18.17 6.85 -23.22
CA GLU A 38 18.31 6.37 -24.59
C GLU A 38 19.68 6.68 -25.22
N SER A 39 20.42 7.65 -24.68
CA SER A 39 21.71 8.07 -25.25
C SER A 39 22.68 8.59 -24.20
N ASP A 40 23.89 8.02 -24.17
CA ASP A 40 24.99 8.48 -23.31
C ASP A 40 25.48 9.91 -23.63
N GLN A 41 25.06 10.46 -24.77
CA GLN A 41 25.39 11.83 -25.20
C GLN A 41 24.47 12.89 -24.57
N VAL A 42 23.41 12.48 -23.89
CA VAL A 42 22.44 13.38 -23.25
C VAL A 42 22.68 13.41 -21.75
N ILE A 43 22.79 14.63 -21.19
CA ILE A 43 22.94 14.83 -19.75
C ILE A 43 21.84 15.78 -19.28
N ILE A 44 21.12 15.38 -18.24
CA ILE A 44 20.08 16.21 -17.61
C ILE A 44 20.59 16.70 -16.26
N GLN A 45 20.47 18.01 -16.06
CA GLN A 45 20.91 18.69 -14.84
C GLN A 45 19.77 19.50 -14.25
N LYS A 46 19.56 19.32 -12.94
CA LYS A 46 18.60 20.08 -12.15
C LYS A 46 19.33 21.16 -11.37
N PHE A 47 18.83 22.39 -11.51
CA PHE A 47 19.33 23.56 -10.80
C PHE A 47 18.36 23.90 -9.67
N VAL A 48 18.82 23.76 -8.43
CA VAL A 48 18.01 24.07 -7.24
C VAL A 48 18.57 25.31 -6.55
N LYS A 49 17.72 26.32 -6.41
CA LYS A 49 18.01 27.51 -5.61
C LYS A 49 17.67 27.21 -4.15
N GLN A 50 18.64 27.33 -3.27
CA GLN A 50 18.48 27.11 -1.83
C GLN A 50 19.14 28.26 -1.05
N PRO A 51 18.61 28.62 0.13
CA PRO A 51 19.23 29.64 0.98
C PRO A 51 20.57 29.12 1.55
N LYS A 52 21.55 30.00 1.70
CA LYS A 52 22.81 29.67 2.38
C LYS A 52 22.55 29.44 3.87
N SER A 53 23.17 28.41 4.44
CA SER A 53 23.06 28.06 5.86
C SER A 53 23.44 29.21 6.80
N GLU A 54 24.37 30.07 6.38
CA GLU A 54 24.89 31.18 7.19
C GLU A 54 24.08 32.47 7.08
N ASN A 55 23.37 32.68 5.96
CA ASN A 55 22.59 33.90 5.73
C ASN A 55 21.36 33.60 4.86
N PRO A 56 20.15 33.56 5.44
CA PRO A 56 18.90 33.24 4.73
C PRO A 56 18.54 34.23 3.60
N LYS A 57 19.20 35.41 3.54
CA LYS A 57 19.01 36.40 2.48
C LYS A 57 19.89 36.14 1.25
N GLU A 58 20.88 35.27 1.36
CA GLU A 58 21.73 34.85 0.26
C GLU A 58 21.34 33.46 -0.23
N PHE A 59 21.43 33.25 -1.53
CA PHE A 59 21.07 31.99 -2.17
C PHE A 59 22.27 31.38 -2.86
N GLU A 60 22.35 30.05 -2.84
CA GLU A 60 23.27 29.27 -3.65
C GLU A 60 22.48 28.36 -4.60
N PHE A 61 23.09 28.06 -5.74
CA PHE A 61 22.54 27.11 -6.71
C PHE A 61 23.32 25.80 -6.59
N LYS A 62 22.61 24.72 -6.25
CA LYS A 62 23.16 23.36 -6.37
C LYS A 62 22.74 22.76 -7.70
N ILE A 63 23.70 22.12 -8.35
CA ILE A 63 23.52 21.41 -9.60
C ILE A 63 23.55 19.92 -9.27
N TYR A 64 22.46 19.25 -9.61
CA TYR A 64 22.36 17.80 -9.47
C TYR A 64 22.32 17.20 -10.86
N ARG A 65 23.11 16.16 -11.10
CA ARG A 65 22.90 15.30 -12.25
C ARG A 65 21.64 14.50 -11.96
N CYS A 66 20.66 14.59 -12.84
CA CYS A 66 19.46 13.79 -12.74
C CYS A 66 19.62 12.58 -13.65
N ASP A 67 19.62 11.40 -13.04
CA ASP A 67 19.21 10.17 -13.69
C ASP A 67 17.68 10.07 -13.59
N ARG A 68 17.10 8.87 -13.52
CA ARG A 68 15.65 8.59 -13.43
C ARG A 68 15.04 9.15 -12.14
N ASP A 69 15.02 10.46 -12.03
CA ASP A 69 14.77 11.23 -10.84
C ASP A 69 13.27 11.54 -10.73
N ARG A 70 12.61 10.88 -9.77
CA ARG A 70 11.20 11.12 -9.45
C ARG A 70 10.97 12.51 -8.91
N ASP A 71 11.92 13.04 -8.15
CA ASP A 71 11.83 14.40 -7.60
C ASP A 71 11.95 15.43 -8.71
N LEU A 72 12.67 15.11 -9.79
CA LEU A 72 12.67 15.93 -11.00
C LEU A 72 11.27 15.94 -11.64
N LEU A 73 10.66 14.79 -11.87
CA LEU A 73 9.28 14.70 -12.39
C LEU A 73 8.28 15.47 -11.53
N ALA A 74 8.36 15.32 -10.20
CA ALA A 74 7.51 16.04 -9.25
C ALA A 74 7.75 17.56 -9.32
N SER A 75 9.01 18.00 -9.43
CA SER A 75 9.37 19.42 -9.58
C SER A 75 8.90 20.04 -10.90
N LEU A 76 8.77 19.22 -11.95
CA LEU A 76 8.16 19.59 -13.23
C LEU A 76 6.62 19.59 -13.18
N GLY A 77 6.02 19.21 -12.05
CA GLY A 77 4.57 19.15 -11.86
C GLY A 77 3.91 17.93 -12.49
N VAL A 78 4.69 16.93 -12.90
CA VAL A 78 4.18 15.68 -13.46
C VAL A 78 3.62 14.81 -12.33
N LYS A 79 2.36 14.41 -12.46
CA LYS A 79 1.70 13.50 -11.51
C LYS A 79 1.34 12.18 -12.21
N PRO A 80 1.40 11.03 -11.52
CA PRO A 80 0.93 9.75 -12.08
C PRO A 80 -0.50 9.84 -12.65
N SER A 81 -1.39 10.59 -11.99
CA SER A 81 -2.76 10.81 -12.47
C SER A 81 -2.86 11.47 -13.84
N SER A 82 -1.83 12.19 -14.30
CA SER A 82 -1.79 12.80 -15.64
C SER A 82 -1.71 11.77 -16.76
N VAL A 83 -1.33 10.53 -16.45
CA VAL A 83 -1.26 9.39 -17.38
C VAL A 83 -2.20 8.24 -16.96
N TYR A 84 -3.28 8.56 -16.24
CA TYR A 84 -4.28 7.61 -15.73
C TYR A 84 -3.75 6.57 -14.73
N LEU A 85 -2.60 6.81 -14.10
CA LEU A 85 -2.12 6.00 -12.97
C LEU A 85 -2.60 6.58 -11.64
N ALA A 86 -2.89 5.72 -10.67
CA ALA A 86 -3.24 6.18 -9.33
C ALA A 86 -2.05 6.90 -8.67
N ASN A 87 -2.33 7.97 -7.93
CA ASN A 87 -1.28 8.74 -7.25
C ASN A 87 -0.63 7.98 -6.09
N CYS A 88 -1.38 7.06 -5.46
CA CYS A 88 -0.92 6.26 -4.33
C CYS A 88 -1.41 4.81 -4.45
N THR A 89 -0.66 3.87 -3.88
CA THR A 89 -1.08 2.47 -3.72
C THR A 89 -1.21 2.09 -2.25
N ILE A 90 -2.24 1.32 -1.92
CA ILE A 90 -2.44 0.74 -0.59
C ILE A 90 -2.19 -0.75 -0.70
N TRP A 91 -1.12 -1.22 -0.05
CA TRP A 91 -0.68 -2.60 -0.10
C TRP A 91 -1.30 -3.36 1.07
N VAL A 92 -1.98 -4.47 0.78
CA VAL A 92 -2.72 -5.27 1.76
C VAL A 92 -2.48 -6.76 1.55
N GLU A 93 -2.69 -7.59 2.57
CA GLU A 93 -2.34 -9.01 2.54
C GLU A 93 -3.16 -9.79 1.52
N GLY A 94 -4.46 -9.53 1.46
CA GLY A 94 -5.33 -10.17 0.49
C GLY A 94 -6.64 -9.43 0.23
N ILE A 95 -7.50 -10.14 -0.51
CA ILE A 95 -8.80 -9.64 -0.94
C ILE A 95 -9.72 -9.27 0.23
N THR A 96 -9.65 -10.00 1.34
CA THR A 96 -10.47 -9.76 2.54
C THR A 96 -10.14 -8.41 3.16
N ASP A 97 -8.86 -8.09 3.32
CA ASP A 97 -8.43 -6.82 3.93
C ASP A 97 -8.82 -5.65 3.05
N ARG A 98 -8.65 -5.77 1.73
CA ARG A 98 -9.13 -4.77 0.77
C ARG A 98 -10.61 -4.46 0.98
N LEU A 99 -11.44 -5.50 1.12
CA LEU A 99 -12.88 -5.33 1.34
C LEU A 99 -13.18 -4.70 2.70
N TYR A 100 -12.51 -5.13 3.78
CA TYR A 100 -12.70 -4.56 5.11
C TYR A 100 -12.28 -3.10 5.19
N ILE A 101 -11.08 -2.77 4.72
CA ILE A 101 -10.55 -1.40 4.71
C ILE A 101 -11.44 -0.49 3.87
N THR A 102 -11.91 -0.95 2.70
CA THR A 102 -12.87 -0.20 1.88
C THR A 102 -14.14 0.11 2.69
N LYS A 103 -14.68 -0.89 3.40
CA LYS A 103 -15.88 -0.69 4.23
C LYS A 103 -15.62 0.24 5.42
N TYR A 104 -14.43 0.19 6.02
CA TYR A 104 -14.02 1.10 7.09
C TYR A 104 -13.94 2.55 6.59
N MET A 105 -13.33 2.77 5.42
CA MET A 105 -13.27 4.09 4.79
C MET A 105 -14.67 4.65 4.49
N GLU A 106 -15.55 3.83 3.92
CA GLU A 106 -16.96 4.22 3.67
C GLU A 106 -17.67 4.62 4.96
N LYS A 107 -17.57 3.78 6.00
CA LYS A 107 -18.22 4.02 7.29
C LYS A 107 -17.68 5.29 7.95
N TYR A 108 -16.36 5.47 7.93
CA TYR A 108 -15.72 6.66 8.47
C TYR A 108 -16.19 7.92 7.75
N LEU A 109 -16.33 7.90 6.42
CA LEU A 109 -16.89 9.02 5.66
C LEU A 109 -18.35 9.32 6.05
N SER A 110 -19.18 8.29 6.25
CA SER A 110 -20.58 8.46 6.71
C SER A 110 -20.66 9.04 8.13
N GLU A 111 -19.74 8.67 9.02
CA GLU A 111 -19.66 9.23 10.37
C GLU A 111 -19.18 10.69 10.33
N LEU A 112 -18.18 11.01 9.50
CA LEU A 112 -17.69 12.37 9.30
C LEU A 112 -18.76 13.30 8.72
N GLU A 113 -19.61 12.82 7.81
CA GLU A 113 -20.69 13.64 7.25
C GLU A 113 -21.61 14.24 8.33
N ASN A 114 -21.77 13.54 9.46
CA ASN A 114 -22.60 13.95 10.58
C ASN A 114 -21.81 14.64 11.72
N SER A 115 -20.48 14.46 11.78
CA SER A 115 -19.65 14.93 12.91
C SER A 115 -18.65 16.03 12.55
N ASP A 116 -18.03 15.97 11.36
CA ASP A 116 -17.07 16.96 10.87
C ASP A 116 -17.21 17.12 9.34
N LEU A 117 -18.03 18.11 8.96
CA LEU A 117 -18.36 18.38 7.56
C LEU A 117 -17.15 18.86 6.74
N GLU A 118 -16.19 19.55 7.36
CA GLU A 118 -15.00 20.04 6.64
C GLU A 118 -14.05 18.90 6.33
N GLN A 119 -13.84 17.99 7.27
CA GLN A 119 -13.04 16.79 7.06
C GLN A 119 -13.71 15.82 6.08
N TYR A 120 -15.04 15.67 6.14
CA TYR A 120 -15.81 14.93 5.14
C TYR A 120 -15.61 15.47 3.72
N LYS A 121 -15.77 16.78 3.50
CA LYS A 121 -15.55 17.44 2.20
C LYS A 121 -14.12 17.22 1.69
N LYS A 122 -13.13 17.20 2.58
CA LYS A 122 -11.73 16.93 2.23
C LYS A 122 -11.57 15.48 1.76
N TYR A 123 -12.01 14.50 2.54
CA TYR A 123 -11.72 13.09 2.31
C TYR A 123 -12.59 12.44 1.23
N ARG A 124 -13.85 12.84 1.08
CA ARG A 124 -14.75 12.30 0.05
C ARG A 124 -14.26 12.50 -1.39
N ARG A 125 -13.29 13.41 -1.60
CA ARG A 125 -12.70 13.72 -2.92
C ARG A 125 -11.73 12.63 -3.38
N PHE A 126 -11.21 11.82 -2.46
CA PHE A 126 -10.30 10.73 -2.79
C PHE A 126 -11.08 9.55 -3.37
N MET A 127 -11.11 9.50 -4.70
CA MET A 127 -11.73 8.43 -5.47
C MET A 127 -10.81 7.21 -5.61
N PRO A 128 -11.31 5.98 -5.37
CA PRO A 128 -10.57 4.76 -5.69
C PRO A 128 -10.34 4.64 -7.20
N ASN A 129 -9.29 3.93 -7.59
CA ASN A 129 -8.81 3.76 -8.97
C ASN A 129 -8.42 5.06 -9.69
N TYR A 130 -8.28 6.16 -8.95
CA TYR A 130 -7.85 7.45 -9.50
C TYR A 130 -6.87 8.14 -8.56
N HIS A 131 -7.26 8.36 -7.31
CA HIS A 131 -6.37 8.93 -6.30
C HIS A 131 -5.54 7.85 -5.60
N TYR A 132 -6.16 6.70 -5.33
CA TYR A 132 -5.50 5.54 -4.76
C TYR A 132 -6.01 4.25 -5.40
N THR A 133 -5.20 3.19 -5.38
CA THR A 133 -5.61 1.83 -5.74
C THR A 133 -5.03 0.82 -4.76
N PHE A 134 -5.63 -0.36 -4.65
CA PHE A 134 -5.12 -1.42 -3.79
C PHE A 134 -4.18 -2.36 -4.56
N VAL A 135 -3.16 -2.86 -3.86
CA VAL A 135 -2.27 -3.93 -4.32
C VAL A 135 -2.32 -5.05 -3.30
N GLU A 136 -2.70 -6.25 -3.73
CA GLU A 136 -2.79 -7.43 -2.87
C GLU A 136 -1.45 -8.19 -2.94
N TYR A 137 -0.71 -8.28 -1.83
CA TYR A 137 0.63 -8.88 -1.80
C TYR A 137 0.64 -10.38 -1.48
N ALA A 138 -0.51 -11.01 -1.21
CA ALA A 138 -0.65 -12.46 -0.98
C ALA A 138 0.25 -13.03 0.14
N GLY A 139 0.21 -12.41 1.33
CA GLY A 139 0.82 -12.94 2.56
C GLY A 139 2.34 -12.97 2.56
N SER A 140 2.93 -14.16 2.36
CA SER A 140 4.39 -14.32 2.40
C SER A 140 5.10 -13.58 1.28
N ASN A 141 4.45 -13.35 0.14
CA ASN A 141 5.11 -12.81 -1.06
C ASN A 141 5.56 -11.34 -0.91
N LEU A 142 5.18 -10.65 0.17
CA LEU A 142 5.74 -9.34 0.50
C LEU A 142 7.28 -9.35 0.55
N THR A 143 7.91 -10.48 0.89
CA THR A 143 9.37 -10.60 0.93
C THR A 143 10.04 -10.43 -0.42
N HIS A 144 9.30 -10.58 -1.52
CA HIS A 144 9.81 -10.39 -2.86
C HIS A 144 9.87 -8.93 -3.30
N TRP A 145 9.25 -8.04 -2.53
CA TRP A 145 9.20 -6.62 -2.80
C TRP A 145 10.29 -5.87 -2.04
N SER A 146 11.04 -5.04 -2.76
CA SER A 146 11.88 -3.99 -2.20
C SER A 146 11.12 -2.67 -2.17
N PHE A 147 11.09 -2.03 -1.01
CA PHE A 147 10.52 -0.70 -0.83
C PHE A 147 11.60 0.40 -0.82
N SER A 148 12.87 0.04 -1.02
CA SER A 148 13.99 0.99 -1.13
C SER A 148 13.87 1.90 -2.35
N ASP A 149 14.53 3.05 -2.30
CA ASP A 149 14.75 3.90 -3.47
C ASP A 149 15.67 3.26 -4.51
N ASP A 150 16.60 2.42 -4.07
CA ASP A 150 17.47 1.66 -4.97
C ASP A 150 16.66 0.61 -5.73
N TYR A 151 16.92 0.51 -7.04
CA TYR A 151 16.33 -0.54 -7.87
C TYR A 151 16.91 -1.89 -7.46
N ALA A 152 16.02 -2.82 -7.10
CA ALA A 152 16.42 -4.18 -6.77
C ALA A 152 16.92 -4.94 -8.00
N ASP A 153 17.95 -5.75 -7.82
CA ASP A 153 18.37 -6.72 -8.83
C ASP A 153 17.29 -7.81 -8.93
N HIS A 154 16.73 -7.98 -10.14
CA HIS A 154 15.68 -8.96 -10.41
C HIS A 154 16.07 -10.41 -10.08
N LEU A 155 17.36 -10.71 -9.97
CA LEU A 155 17.86 -12.04 -9.63
C LEU A 155 17.91 -12.29 -8.11
N GLU A 156 17.72 -11.26 -7.28
CA GLU A 156 17.67 -11.40 -5.83
C GLU A 156 16.26 -11.75 -5.32
N ASP A 157 16.20 -12.31 -4.12
CA ASP A 157 14.93 -12.66 -3.46
C ASP A 157 13.98 -11.47 -3.32
N LYS A 158 14.52 -10.24 -3.23
CA LYS A 158 13.82 -8.94 -3.17
C LYS A 158 13.77 -8.21 -4.53
N GLY A 159 13.85 -8.94 -5.65
CA GLY A 159 14.03 -8.37 -6.98
C GLY A 159 12.88 -7.55 -7.58
N LEU A 160 11.77 -7.34 -6.86
CA LEU A 160 10.65 -6.52 -7.32
C LEU A 160 10.70 -5.14 -6.67
N SER A 161 10.99 -4.10 -7.44
CA SER A 161 10.90 -2.72 -6.93
C SER A 161 9.44 -2.29 -6.79
N ALA A 162 8.98 -2.12 -5.55
CA ALA A 162 7.63 -1.64 -5.25
C ALA A 162 7.44 -0.20 -5.74
N LYS A 163 8.49 0.62 -5.57
CA LYS A 163 8.52 2.00 -6.07
C LYS A 163 8.35 2.06 -7.58
N ALA A 164 8.86 1.10 -8.36
CA ALA A 164 8.64 1.07 -9.81
C ALA A 164 7.16 0.92 -10.21
N VAL A 165 6.33 0.32 -9.35
CA VAL A 165 4.88 0.16 -9.57
C VAL A 165 4.12 1.44 -9.22
N ALA A 166 4.48 2.10 -8.11
CA ALA A 166 3.84 3.33 -7.66
C ALA A 166 4.80 4.24 -6.90
N SER A 167 4.64 5.56 -7.08
CA SER A 167 5.49 6.55 -6.42
C SER A 167 5.26 6.60 -4.92
N GLU A 168 4.00 6.65 -4.50
CA GLU A 168 3.60 6.71 -3.10
C GLU A 168 2.84 5.44 -2.71
N MET A 169 3.11 4.97 -1.50
CA MET A 169 2.60 3.69 -1.01
C MET A 169 2.37 3.69 0.49
N LEU A 170 1.25 3.09 0.88
CA LEU A 170 0.91 2.74 2.25
C LEU A 170 0.86 1.22 2.37
N LEU A 171 1.73 0.63 3.17
CA LEU A 171 1.71 -0.80 3.48
C LEU A 171 0.89 -1.08 4.73
N ILE A 172 -0.18 -1.86 4.62
CA ILE A 172 -0.96 -2.37 5.74
C ILE A 172 -0.67 -3.86 5.86
N ALA A 173 -0.17 -4.28 7.02
CA ALA A 173 0.18 -5.68 7.28
C ALA A 173 -0.45 -6.19 8.57
N ASP A 174 -0.78 -7.48 8.58
CA ASP A 174 -1.25 -8.22 9.74
C ASP A 174 -0.24 -8.18 10.89
N GLY A 175 -0.72 -8.25 12.14
CA GLY A 175 0.13 -8.19 13.32
C GLY A 175 1.01 -9.43 13.49
N ASP A 176 0.68 -10.54 12.81
CA ASP A 176 1.51 -11.74 12.80
C ASP A 176 2.95 -11.50 12.27
N ILE A 177 3.12 -10.45 11.45
CA ILE A 177 4.40 -10.02 10.90
C ILE A 177 5.36 -9.58 12.01
N GLN A 178 4.84 -9.13 13.16
CA GLN A 178 5.64 -8.72 14.31
C GLN A 178 6.48 -9.88 14.88
N GLY A 179 6.03 -11.13 14.71
CA GLY A 179 6.81 -12.32 15.04
C GLY A 179 8.02 -12.56 14.14
N LYS A 180 8.14 -11.84 13.02
CA LYS A 180 9.22 -11.93 12.03
C LYS A 180 10.10 -10.68 12.11
N ALA A 181 10.92 -10.61 13.16
CA ALA A 181 11.71 -9.43 13.53
C ALA A 181 12.55 -8.85 12.36
N ASP A 182 13.19 -9.71 11.56
CA ASP A 182 13.99 -9.26 10.41
C ASP A 182 13.14 -8.58 9.33
N ARG A 183 11.95 -9.10 9.04
CA ARG A 183 11.03 -8.53 8.03
C ARG A 183 10.54 -7.15 8.47
N VAL A 184 10.16 -7.00 9.73
CA VAL A 184 9.72 -5.70 10.27
C VAL A 184 10.88 -4.70 10.30
N ARG A 185 12.09 -5.13 10.64
CA ARG A 185 13.28 -4.26 10.63
C ARG A 185 13.53 -3.71 9.22
N ILE A 186 13.50 -4.57 8.21
CA ILE A 186 13.76 -4.18 6.81
C ILE A 186 12.66 -3.22 6.30
N LEU A 187 11.38 -3.53 6.56
CA LEU A 187 10.29 -2.63 6.18
C LEU A 187 10.41 -1.25 6.83
N LYS A 188 10.80 -1.20 8.11
CA LYS A 188 11.02 0.06 8.84
C LYS A 188 12.23 0.86 8.34
N SER A 189 13.22 0.21 7.72
CA SER A 189 14.35 0.91 7.10
C SER A 189 14.03 1.40 5.69
N GLU A 190 13.18 0.69 4.95
CA GLU A 190 12.83 1.02 3.56
C GLU A 190 11.64 2.00 3.45
N LEU A 191 10.73 2.00 4.44
CA LEU A 191 9.54 2.86 4.45
C LEU A 191 9.58 3.90 5.57
N ASN A 192 9.06 5.09 5.26
CA ASN A 192 8.79 6.11 6.26
C ASN A 192 7.73 5.62 7.26
N LYS A 193 7.80 6.14 8.50
CA LYS A 193 6.86 5.79 9.59
C LYS A 193 5.38 5.99 9.21
N GLU A 194 5.09 6.93 8.32
CA GLU A 194 3.73 7.24 7.85
C GLU A 194 3.26 6.33 6.72
N ASN A 195 4.18 5.59 6.08
CA ASN A 195 3.94 4.77 4.90
C ASN A 195 3.77 3.27 5.22
N TYR A 196 3.71 2.91 6.50
CA TYR A 196 3.34 1.56 6.92
C TYR A 196 2.44 1.59 8.16
N TYR A 197 1.56 0.60 8.25
CA TYR A 197 0.69 0.35 9.39
C TYR A 197 0.64 -1.15 9.66
N ILE A 198 1.21 -1.58 10.78
CA ILE A 198 1.16 -2.97 11.23
C ILE A 198 0.06 -3.08 12.27
N LEU A 199 -0.88 -3.99 12.08
CA LEU A 199 -1.98 -4.21 13.01
C LEU A 199 -1.47 -4.69 14.38
N GLU A 200 -2.14 -4.26 15.44
CA GLU A 200 -1.87 -4.72 16.81
C GLU A 200 -2.47 -6.11 17.07
N CYS A 201 -3.58 -6.40 16.38
CA CYS A 201 -4.24 -7.70 16.39
C CYS A 201 -3.59 -8.67 15.38
N LYS A 202 -3.86 -9.97 15.53
CA LYS A 202 -3.19 -10.99 14.72
C LYS A 202 -3.41 -10.82 13.21
N GLU A 203 -4.67 -10.74 12.80
CA GLU A 203 -5.14 -10.64 11.41
C GLU A 203 -6.17 -9.51 11.31
N THR A 204 -6.38 -8.96 10.10
CA THR A 204 -7.34 -7.86 9.88
C THR A 204 -8.74 -8.20 10.39
N GLU A 205 -9.17 -9.46 10.31
CA GLU A 205 -10.47 -9.94 10.81
C GLU A 205 -10.68 -9.71 12.31
N ASN A 206 -9.60 -9.67 13.11
CA ASN A 206 -9.70 -9.41 14.55
C ASN A 206 -10.21 -7.98 14.85
N THR A 207 -10.09 -7.05 13.90
CA THR A 207 -10.61 -5.67 14.06
C THR A 207 -12.14 -5.58 13.92
N LEU A 208 -12.80 -6.65 13.48
CA LEU A 208 -14.24 -6.63 13.24
C LEU A 208 -15.04 -6.61 14.56
N PRO A 209 -16.18 -5.91 14.60
CA PRO A 209 -17.04 -5.90 15.78
C PRO A 209 -17.53 -7.30 16.15
N LYS A 210 -17.51 -7.63 17.45
CA LYS A 210 -18.02 -8.89 18.02
C LYS A 210 -19.37 -9.29 17.43
N SER A 211 -20.32 -8.35 17.37
CA SER A 211 -21.67 -8.59 16.87
C SER A 211 -21.71 -9.09 15.43
N SER A 212 -20.82 -8.56 14.56
CA SER A 212 -20.69 -9.02 13.18
C SER A 212 -20.09 -10.42 13.10
N ILE A 213 -19.04 -10.70 13.88
CA ILE A 213 -18.39 -12.02 13.92
C ILE A 213 -19.39 -13.08 14.41
N VAL A 214 -20.06 -12.84 15.53
CA VAL A 214 -21.05 -13.77 16.12
C VAL A 214 -22.21 -14.03 15.16
N ARG A 215 -22.74 -12.98 14.52
CA ARG A 215 -23.82 -13.10 13.52
C ARG A 215 -23.39 -13.99 12.36
N VAL A 216 -22.21 -13.76 11.78
CA VAL A 216 -21.70 -14.55 10.66
C VAL A 216 -21.43 -15.99 11.07
N ALA A 217 -20.87 -16.22 12.26
CA ALA A 217 -20.65 -17.55 12.81
C ALA A 217 -21.96 -18.34 12.93
N LYS A 218 -23.02 -17.74 13.48
CA LYS A 218 -24.34 -18.36 13.59
C LYS A 218 -24.95 -18.73 12.23
N VAL A 219 -24.71 -17.91 11.19
CA VAL A 219 -25.20 -18.19 9.83
C VAL A 219 -24.38 -19.27 9.12
N ARG A 220 -23.05 -19.28 9.32
CA ARG A 220 -22.13 -20.19 8.62
C ARG A 220 -22.07 -21.57 9.25
N PHE A 221 -22.07 -21.66 10.58
CA PHE A 221 -21.91 -22.92 11.31
C PHE A 221 -22.88 -24.03 10.85
N PRO A 222 -24.19 -23.78 10.68
CA PRO A 222 -25.13 -24.83 10.23
C PRO A 222 -24.79 -25.41 8.85
N ARG A 223 -24.22 -24.58 7.97
CA ARG A 223 -23.84 -24.93 6.58
C ARG A 223 -22.53 -25.72 6.48
N MET A 224 -21.81 -25.86 7.60
CA MET A 224 -20.56 -26.62 7.62
C MET A 224 -20.82 -28.13 7.53
N LYS A 225 -19.78 -28.86 7.10
CA LYS A 225 -19.80 -30.32 6.99
C LYS A 225 -20.16 -30.96 8.34
N PRO A 226 -20.99 -32.02 8.36
CA PRO A 226 -21.41 -32.67 9.60
C PRO A 226 -20.24 -33.09 10.50
N GLU A 227 -19.14 -33.56 9.93
CA GLU A 227 -17.95 -34.00 10.66
C GLU A 227 -17.32 -32.85 11.46
N THR A 228 -17.30 -31.66 10.87
CA THR A 228 -16.79 -30.44 11.51
C THR A 228 -17.69 -30.00 12.67
N LYS A 229 -18.99 -30.32 12.66
CA LYS A 229 -19.95 -29.91 13.70
C LYS A 229 -19.97 -30.81 14.93
N LYS A 230 -19.53 -32.07 14.83
CA LYS A 230 -19.68 -33.07 15.92
C LYS A 230 -19.12 -32.59 17.26
N SER A 231 -17.95 -31.95 17.23
CA SER A 231 -17.20 -31.51 18.42
C SER A 231 -17.56 -30.10 18.91
N TYR A 232 -18.44 -29.38 18.22
CA TYR A 232 -18.72 -27.98 18.49
C TYR A 232 -20.24 -27.72 18.64
N ASP A 233 -20.58 -26.69 19.40
CA ASP A 233 -21.94 -26.24 19.65
C ASP A 233 -22.01 -24.71 19.51
N ILE A 234 -22.66 -24.25 18.44
CA ILE A 234 -22.76 -22.83 18.12
C ILE A 234 -23.53 -22.03 19.17
N SER A 235 -24.40 -22.66 19.98
CA SER A 235 -25.13 -21.95 21.04
C SER A 235 -24.19 -21.38 22.11
N LEU A 236 -23.02 -22.00 22.30
CA LEU A 236 -22.01 -21.54 23.25
C LEU A 236 -21.37 -20.21 22.85
N ILE A 237 -21.52 -19.76 21.59
CA ILE A 237 -20.95 -18.48 21.16
C ILE A 237 -21.56 -17.28 21.90
N ASP A 238 -22.79 -17.42 22.39
CA ASP A 238 -23.48 -16.38 23.16
C ASP A 238 -22.88 -16.16 24.56
N SER A 239 -21.99 -17.06 25.01
CA SER A 239 -21.21 -16.87 26.24
C SER A 239 -20.10 -15.82 26.11
N ILE A 240 -19.82 -15.33 24.90
CA ILE A 240 -18.83 -14.27 24.67
C ILE A 240 -19.48 -12.92 25.03
N THR A 241 -19.26 -12.47 26.26
CA THR A 241 -19.79 -11.20 26.77
C THR A 241 -18.88 -10.02 26.45
N ASP A 242 -17.57 -10.20 26.56
CA ASP A 242 -16.56 -9.18 26.30
C ASP A 242 -16.60 -8.71 24.84
N GLU A 243 -16.80 -7.40 24.63
CA GLU A 243 -16.83 -6.76 23.30
C GLU A 243 -15.49 -6.84 22.58
N ASN A 244 -14.38 -6.87 23.33
CA ASN A 244 -13.03 -6.90 22.79
C ASN A 244 -12.46 -8.33 22.72
N TYR A 245 -13.28 -9.36 22.94
CA TYR A 245 -12.82 -10.75 22.96
C TYR A 245 -12.04 -11.17 21.68
N PHE A 246 -12.43 -10.61 20.53
CA PHE A 246 -11.81 -10.89 19.25
C PHE A 246 -10.60 -10.00 18.93
N ASP A 247 -10.39 -8.92 19.68
CA ASP A 247 -9.20 -8.09 19.57
C ASP A 247 -8.02 -8.78 20.26
N HIS A 248 -7.26 -9.56 19.50
CA HIS A 248 -6.27 -10.48 20.05
C HIS A 248 -5.01 -10.54 19.19
N ALA A 249 -3.85 -10.27 19.79
CA ALA A 249 -2.55 -10.24 19.09
C ALA A 249 -2.08 -11.63 18.61
N ASN A 250 -2.32 -12.69 19.39
CA ASN A 250 -1.75 -14.02 19.09
C ASN A 250 -2.69 -14.98 18.32
N TYR A 251 -3.99 -14.77 18.37
CA TYR A 251 -4.99 -15.73 17.90
C TYR A 251 -5.99 -15.07 16.94
N GLY A 252 -6.12 -15.66 15.75
CA GLY A 252 -7.10 -15.25 14.76
C GLY A 252 -8.50 -15.65 15.19
N ILE A 253 -9.49 -15.04 14.58
CA ILE A 253 -10.90 -15.17 14.99
C ILE A 253 -11.38 -16.63 14.92
N GLY A 254 -10.87 -17.43 13.97
CA GLY A 254 -11.24 -18.84 13.83
C GLY A 254 -10.88 -19.66 15.07
N LYS A 255 -9.66 -19.47 15.60
CA LYS A 255 -9.22 -20.14 16.83
C LYS A 255 -10.00 -19.67 18.06
N LEU A 256 -10.29 -18.37 18.13
CA LEU A 256 -11.04 -17.77 19.23
C LEU A 256 -12.47 -18.29 19.28
N ILE A 257 -13.14 -18.38 18.12
CA ILE A 257 -14.47 -19.00 17.99
C ILE A 257 -14.39 -20.47 18.39
N ASP A 258 -13.49 -21.25 17.78
CA ASP A 258 -13.33 -22.68 18.06
C ASP A 258 -13.18 -22.96 19.56
N SER A 259 -12.35 -22.17 20.24
CA SER A 259 -12.09 -22.35 21.67
C SER A 259 -13.34 -22.15 22.54
N LYS A 260 -14.27 -21.30 22.12
CA LYS A 260 -15.51 -20.99 22.86
C LYS A 260 -16.64 -21.93 22.53
N ILE A 261 -16.76 -22.34 21.26
CA ILE A 261 -17.85 -23.21 20.82
C ILE A 261 -17.53 -24.70 20.94
N LYS A 262 -16.34 -25.07 21.42
CA LYS A 262 -15.97 -26.46 21.66
C LYS A 262 -16.79 -27.05 22.80
N LYS A 263 -17.38 -28.23 22.56
CA LYS A 263 -18.11 -28.97 23.61
C LYS A 263 -17.15 -29.39 24.72
N PRO A 264 -17.51 -29.23 26.02
CA PRO A 264 -16.67 -29.64 27.15
C PRO A 264 -16.29 -31.13 27.13
N SER A 265 -17.14 -31.99 26.55
CA SER A 265 -16.92 -33.43 26.42
C SER A 265 -16.03 -33.84 25.25
N SER A 266 -15.60 -32.90 24.39
CA SER A 266 -14.81 -33.21 23.20
C SER A 266 -13.30 -33.30 23.47
N THR A 267 -12.71 -34.46 23.19
CA THR A 267 -11.25 -34.72 23.24
C THR A 267 -10.50 -34.31 21.96
N THR A 268 -11.20 -33.75 20.96
CA THR A 268 -10.58 -33.37 19.69
C THR A 268 -9.53 -32.26 19.88
N LYS A 269 -8.26 -32.52 19.52
CA LYS A 269 -7.17 -31.51 19.52
C LYS A 269 -7.14 -30.65 18.24
N LYS A 270 -7.87 -31.07 17.19
CA LYS A 270 -7.96 -30.34 15.92
C LYS A 270 -8.91 -29.15 16.05
N LEU A 271 -8.35 -27.94 16.08
CA LEU A 271 -9.05 -26.69 15.75
C LEU A 271 -9.36 -26.77 14.24
N HIS A 272 -10.63 -26.74 13.89
CA HIS A 272 -11.11 -27.13 12.56
C HIS A 272 -12.11 -26.15 11.95
N LEU A 273 -12.57 -25.12 12.66
CA LEU A 273 -13.13 -23.98 11.97
C LEU A 273 -11.98 -23.07 11.55
N GLN A 274 -11.36 -23.43 10.42
CA GLN A 274 -11.02 -22.39 9.45
C GLN A 274 -12.36 -21.85 8.92
N MET A 275 -13.06 -21.09 9.77
CA MET A 275 -13.98 -20.07 9.28
C MET A 275 -13.10 -19.03 8.62
N VAL A 276 -12.55 -19.36 7.45
CA VAL A 276 -12.18 -18.32 6.50
C VAL A 276 -13.52 -17.65 6.25
N MET A 277 -13.71 -16.47 6.83
CA MET A 277 -14.82 -15.61 6.50
C MET A 277 -14.54 -15.10 5.10
N VAL A 278 -14.58 -16.01 4.11
CA VAL A 278 -14.68 -15.65 2.71
C VAL A 278 -16.04 -14.98 2.63
N TRP A 279 -16.02 -13.66 2.67
CA TRP A 279 -17.13 -12.84 2.22
C TRP A 279 -17.29 -13.15 0.74
N GLY A 280 -18.06 -14.21 0.46
CA GLY A 280 -18.83 -14.27 -0.76
C GLY A 280 -19.83 -13.14 -0.67
N LEU A 281 -19.46 -11.99 -1.24
CA LEU A 281 -20.41 -11.21 -2.01
C LEU A 281 -20.95 -12.09 -3.12
#